data_AF-A0A6B0ZLU7-F1
#
_entry.id   AF-A0A6B0ZLU7-F1
#
_cell.length_a   1.000
_cell.length_b   1.000
_cell.length_c   1.000
_cell.angle_alpha   90.00
_cell.angle_beta   90.00
_cell.angle_gamma   90.00
#
_symmetry.space_group_name_H-M   'P 1'
#
loop_
_entity.id
_entity.type
_entity.pdbx_description
1 polymer ?
#
loop_
_entity_poly.entity_id
_entity_poly.type
_entity_poly.pdbx_seq_one_letter_code
_entity_poly.pdbx_strand_id
1 'polypeptide(L)'
;MEGDVLLLWGDKSQIYRIFLIQKYDECMPKERITITVELDLLNHAKSAVQAGVCRSVSEWISQAMAEQLARDDRLVALDELIAEFEALHGPVTDEDIAEQRQRDREAAAYWRQKGERWLAERQRLLAQQAE
;
A
#
# COMPACT_ATOMS: atom_id res chain seq x y z
N MET A 1 46.32 -1.52 49.03
CA MET A 1 46.24 -2.66 48.09
C MET A 1 44.98 -2.42 47.27
N GLU A 2 45.04 -1.60 46.22
CA GLU A 2 45.61 -1.92 44.89
C GLU A 2 44.53 -2.63 44.06
N GLY A 3 43.72 -1.84 43.35
CA GLY A 3 43.72 -1.67 41.89
C GLY A 3 42.27 -1.90 41.44
N ASP A 4 41.65 -1.29 40.43
CA ASP A 4 42.16 -0.64 39.24
C ASP A 4 41.10 0.36 38.73
N VAL A 5 41.59 1.49 38.22
CA VAL A 5 40.81 2.42 37.41
C VAL A 5 40.89 1.89 35.97
N LEU A 6 39.81 1.29 35.44
CA LEU A 6 39.68 1.08 34.00
C LEU A 6 38.57 1.97 33.42
N LEU A 7 39.05 2.87 32.59
CA LEU A 7 38.33 3.81 31.76
C LEU A 7 37.39 3.07 30.79
N LEU A 8 36.09 3.33 30.86
CA LEU A 8 35.23 3.28 29.68
C LEU A 8 34.70 4.69 29.44
N TRP A 9 35.46 5.42 28.62
CA TRP A 9 35.04 6.65 27.97
C TRP A 9 33.86 6.35 27.03
N GLY A 10 32.65 6.33 27.58
CA GLY A 10 31.43 6.55 26.84
C GLY A 10 31.02 8.00 27.03
N ASP A 11 30.90 8.75 25.94
CA ASP A 11 30.39 10.12 25.93
C ASP A 11 29.14 10.24 26.83
N LYS A 12 29.24 11.02 27.92
CA LYS A 12 28.12 11.22 28.87
C LYS A 12 26.86 11.70 28.16
N SER A 13 27.02 12.38 27.02
CA SER A 13 25.93 12.82 26.14
C SER A 13 25.09 11.66 25.59
N GLN A 14 25.67 10.46 25.38
CA GLN A 14 24.95 9.27 24.93
C GLN A 14 24.04 8.70 26.02
N ILE A 15 24.51 8.68 27.27
CA ILE A 15 23.75 8.14 28.41
C ILE A 15 22.60 9.09 28.77
N TYR A 16 22.82 10.41 28.77
CA TYR A 16 21.74 11.39 28.99
C TYR A 16 20.73 11.42 27.83
N ARG A 17 21.16 11.13 26.60
CA ARG A 17 20.30 11.06 25.42
C ARG A 17 19.41 9.81 25.42
N ILE A 18 19.90 8.65 25.87
CA ILE A 18 19.08 7.43 26.03
C ILE A 18 17.99 7.63 27.09
N PHE A 19 18.32 8.28 28.22
CA PHE A 19 17.38 8.48 29.33
C PHE A 19 16.30 9.54 29.03
N LEU A 20 16.64 10.63 28.32
CA LEU A 20 15.66 11.66 27.93
C LEU A 20 14.68 11.19 26.84
N ILE A 21 15.04 10.19 26.03
CA ILE A 21 14.16 9.60 25.01
C ILE A 21 13.01 8.80 25.66
N GLN A 22 13.30 8.02 26.71
CA GLN A 22 12.28 7.18 27.36
C GLN A 22 11.12 7.98 27.96
N LYS A 23 11.39 9.14 28.58
CA LYS A 23 10.34 9.90 29.28
C LYS A 23 9.37 10.67 28.37
N TYR A 24 9.73 10.85 27.09
CA TYR A 24 8.86 11.48 26.08
C TYR A 24 7.94 10.47 25.36
N ASP A 25 8.20 9.16 25.47
CA ASP A 25 7.47 8.10 24.76
C ASP A 25 6.10 7.80 25.39
N GLU A 26 5.92 7.97 26.70
CA GLU A 26 4.67 7.59 27.40
C GLU A 26 3.45 8.47 27.05
N CYS A 27 3.66 9.61 26.39
CA CYS A 27 2.59 10.56 26.03
C CYS A 27 2.30 10.65 24.52
N MET A 28 2.96 9.85 23.68
CA MET A 28 2.71 9.80 22.23
C MET A 28 2.08 8.47 21.81
N PRO A 29 1.12 8.45 20.88
CA PRO A 29 0.51 7.21 20.35
C PRO A 29 1.47 6.45 19.40
N LYS A 30 2.78 6.63 19.53
CA LYS A 30 3.80 6.07 18.64
C LYS A 30 4.90 5.45 19.49
N GLU A 31 5.14 4.16 19.27
CA GLU A 31 6.23 3.43 19.91
C GLU A 31 7.53 3.56 19.08
N ARG A 32 8.67 3.71 19.75
CA ARG A 32 9.98 3.77 19.09
C ARG A 32 10.55 2.38 18.93
N ILE A 33 10.86 2.03 17.69
CA ILE A 33 11.53 0.77 17.34
C ILE A 33 12.88 1.05 16.66
N THR A 34 13.86 0.20 16.93
CA THR A 34 15.13 0.17 16.18
C THR A 34 15.08 -1.01 15.23
N ILE A 35 15.23 -0.75 13.94
CA ILE A 35 15.18 -1.77 12.88
C ILE A 35 16.40 -1.65 11.98
N THR A 36 16.86 -2.79 11.48
CA THR A 36 17.82 -2.83 10.38
C THR A 36 17.05 -2.87 9.07
N VAL A 37 17.37 -1.95 8.16
CA VAL A 37 16.75 -1.87 6.83
C VAL A 37 17.84 -1.86 5.77
N GLU A 38 17.47 -2.33 4.57
CA GLU A 38 18.34 -2.25 3.40
C GLU A 38 18.73 -0.80 3.10
N LEU A 39 19.99 -0.60 2.70
CA LEU A 39 20.55 0.73 2.47
C LEU A 39 19.78 1.48 1.37
N ASP A 40 19.41 0.78 0.29
CA ASP A 40 18.67 1.36 -0.83
C ASP A 40 17.27 1.82 -0.42
N LEU A 41 16.61 1.06 0.45
CA LEU A 41 15.30 1.42 0.99
C LEU A 41 15.39 2.69 1.84
N LEU A 42 16.43 2.79 2.70
CA LEU A 42 16.68 3.98 3.49
C LEU A 42 16.99 5.20 2.61
N ASN A 43 17.76 5.02 1.54
CA ASN A 43 18.07 6.09 0.59
C ASN A 43 16.82 6.59 -0.14
N HIS A 44 15.91 5.68 -0.49
CA HIS A 44 14.63 6.04 -1.11
C HIS A 44 13.75 6.83 -0.13
N ALA A 45 13.63 6.36 1.12
CA ALA A 45 12.89 7.09 2.16
C ALA A 45 13.46 8.49 2.42
N LYS A 46 14.79 8.63 2.47
CA LYS A 46 15.45 9.95 2.59
C LYS A 46 15.15 10.86 1.40
N SER A 47 15.16 10.33 0.18
CA SER A 47 14.83 11.08 -1.02
C SER A 47 13.38 11.57 -1.01
N ALA A 48 12.44 10.72 -0.55
CA ALA A 48 11.04 11.10 -0.40
C ALA A 48 10.85 12.25 0.61
N VAL A 49 11.60 12.24 1.71
CA VAL A 49 11.61 13.34 2.68
C VAL A 49 12.17 14.63 2.07
N GLN A 50 13.29 14.53 1.35
CA GLN A 50 13.91 15.69 0.68
C GLN A 50 12.99 16.29 -0.39
N ALA A 51 12.23 15.45 -1.10
CA ALA A 51 11.23 15.86 -2.07
C ALA A 51 9.94 16.43 -1.42
N GLY A 52 9.82 16.39 -0.09
CA GLY A 52 8.65 16.89 0.64
C GLY A 52 7.41 15.99 0.56
N VAL A 53 7.55 14.75 0.08
CA VAL A 53 6.45 13.76 0.01
C VAL A 53 5.99 13.38 1.43
N CYS A 54 6.95 13.30 2.36
CA CYS A 54 6.73 13.04 3.77
C CYS A 54 7.68 13.90 4.63
N ARG A 55 7.33 14.11 5.90
CA ARG A 55 8.08 14.98 6.82
C ARG A 55 9.25 14.26 7.48
N SER A 56 9.22 12.94 7.54
CA SER A 56 10.28 12.13 8.14
C SER A 56 10.28 10.70 7.61
N VAL A 57 11.41 10.00 7.84
CA VAL A 57 11.52 8.56 7.54
C VAL A 57 10.51 7.74 8.36
N SER A 58 10.21 8.14 9.61
CA SER A 58 9.20 7.43 10.40
C SER A 58 7.81 7.58 9.78
N GLU A 59 7.46 8.77 9.27
CA GLU A 59 6.19 8.98 8.59
C GLU A 59 6.12 8.16 7.30
N TRP A 60 7.22 8.12 6.53
CA TRP A 60 7.31 7.28 5.33
C TRP A 60 7.06 5.79 5.65
N ILE A 61 7.71 5.26 6.69
CA ILE A 61 7.53 3.87 7.13
C ILE A 61 6.10 3.66 7.63
N SER A 62 5.56 4.57 8.45
CA SER A 62 4.19 4.47 8.94
C SER A 62 3.16 4.45 7.81
N GLN A 63 3.35 5.26 6.76
CA GLN A 63 2.49 5.24 5.57
C GLN A 63 2.57 3.90 4.86
N ALA A 64 3.77 3.39 4.59
CA ALA A 64 3.95 2.09 3.95
C ALA A 64 3.33 0.94 4.76
N MET A 65 3.48 0.96 6.10
CA MET A 65 2.85 -0.03 6.97
C MET A 65 1.32 0.07 6.97
N ALA A 66 0.76 1.28 6.95
CA ALA A 66 -0.67 1.49 6.89
C ALA A 66 -1.25 1.02 5.54
N GLU A 67 -0.56 1.27 4.43
CA GLU A 67 -0.92 0.78 3.11
C GLU A 67 -0.88 -0.75 3.06
N GLN A 68 0.16 -1.36 3.63
CA GLN A 68 0.28 -2.81 3.72
C GLN A 68 -0.85 -3.42 4.56
N LEU A 69 -1.16 -2.82 5.73
CA LEU A 69 -2.26 -3.27 6.58
C LEU A 69 -3.60 -3.20 5.84
N ALA A 70 -3.91 -2.07 5.21
CA ALA A 70 -5.15 -1.91 4.46
C ALA A 70 -5.26 -2.90 3.29
N ARG A 71 -4.14 -3.23 2.64
CA ARG A 71 -4.08 -4.25 1.61
C ARG A 71 -4.36 -5.64 2.18
N ASP A 72 -3.75 -5.98 3.31
CA ASP A 72 -3.90 -7.29 3.92
C ASP A 72 -5.32 -7.49 4.48
N ASP A 73 -5.90 -6.48 5.13
CA ASP A 73 -7.30 -6.47 5.57
C ASP A 73 -8.27 -6.70 4.39
N ARG A 74 -8.00 -6.05 3.25
CA ARG A 74 -8.80 -6.24 2.05
C ARG A 74 -8.66 -7.65 1.47
N LEU A 75 -7.48 -8.26 1.55
CA LEU A 75 -7.27 -9.63 1.09
C LEU A 75 -8.02 -10.63 1.98
N VAL A 76 -8.02 -10.43 3.30
CA VAL A 76 -8.81 -11.25 4.23
C VAL A 76 -10.30 -11.13 3.92
N ALA A 77 -10.82 -9.92 3.74
CA ALA A 77 -12.23 -9.72 3.41
C ALA A 77 -12.62 -10.35 2.06
N LEU A 78 -11.72 -10.35 1.08
CA LEU A 78 -11.95 -11.04 -0.20
C LEU A 78 -11.97 -12.55 -0.04
N ASP A 79 -11.08 -13.11 0.79
CA ASP A 79 -11.03 -14.54 1.08
C ASP A 79 -12.32 -15.01 1.77
N GLU A 80 -12.80 -14.26 2.75
CA GLU A 80 -14.08 -14.51 3.42
C GLU A 80 -15.27 -14.50 2.43
N LEU A 81 -15.30 -13.51 1.53
CA LEU A 81 -16.36 -13.39 0.53
C LEU A 81 -16.32 -14.54 -0.49
N ILE A 82 -15.13 -14.97 -0.91
CA ILE A 82 -14.98 -16.12 -1.80
C ILE A 82 -15.46 -17.39 -1.08
N ALA A 83 -15.04 -17.60 0.16
CA ALA A 83 -15.47 -18.75 0.95
C ALA A 83 -17.00 -18.81 1.15
N GLU A 84 -17.65 -17.67 1.41
CA GLU A 84 -19.11 -17.58 1.49
C GLU A 84 -19.77 -17.94 0.16
N PHE A 85 -19.25 -17.40 -0.96
CA PHE A 85 -19.76 -17.69 -2.29
C PHE A 85 -19.63 -19.19 -2.63
N GLU A 86 -18.48 -19.80 -2.35
CA GLU A 86 -18.21 -21.21 -2.62
C GLU A 86 -19.02 -22.15 -1.73
N ALA A 87 -19.29 -21.76 -0.48
CA ALA A 87 -20.18 -22.51 0.38
C ALA A 87 -21.62 -22.59 -0.18
N LEU A 88 -22.06 -21.55 -0.90
CA LEU A 88 -23.40 -21.47 -1.48
C LEU A 88 -23.49 -22.10 -2.87
N HIS A 89 -22.46 -21.97 -3.70
CA HIS A 89 -22.51 -22.34 -5.13
C HIS A 89 -21.58 -23.50 -5.51
N GLY A 90 -20.74 -23.97 -4.60
CA GLY A 90 -19.63 -24.87 -4.89
C GLY A 90 -18.33 -24.12 -5.22
N PRO A 91 -17.19 -24.82 -5.21
CA PRO A 91 -15.87 -24.22 -5.44
C PRO A 91 -15.78 -23.61 -6.84
N VAL A 92 -15.11 -22.46 -6.96
CA VAL A 92 -14.85 -21.83 -8.25
C VAL A 92 -13.69 -22.56 -8.93
N THR A 93 -13.95 -23.13 -10.11
CA THR A 93 -12.94 -23.89 -10.86
C THR A 93 -12.23 -23.05 -11.92
N ASP A 94 -11.09 -23.55 -12.41
CA ASP A 94 -10.37 -22.94 -13.53
C ASP A 94 -11.24 -22.87 -14.82
N GLU A 95 -12.14 -23.83 -14.99
CA GLU A 95 -13.09 -23.86 -16.10
C GLU A 95 -14.11 -22.71 -15.97
N ASP A 96 -14.67 -22.50 -14.78
CA ASP A 96 -15.57 -21.37 -14.51
C ASP A 96 -14.90 -20.03 -14.80
N ILE A 97 -13.63 -19.88 -14.40
CA ILE A 97 -12.84 -18.67 -14.67
C ILE A 97 -12.61 -18.50 -16.17
N ALA A 98 -12.31 -19.57 -16.91
CA ALA A 98 -12.10 -19.53 -18.35
C ALA A 98 -13.38 -19.15 -19.11
N GLU A 99 -14.52 -19.73 -18.72
CA GLU A 99 -15.83 -19.40 -19.26
C GLU A 99 -16.18 -17.93 -18.98
N GLN A 100 -16.01 -17.48 -17.74
CA GLN A 100 -16.32 -16.10 -17.37
C GLN A 100 -15.47 -15.10 -18.16
N ARG A 101 -14.16 -15.38 -18.30
CA ARG A 101 -13.25 -14.56 -19.13
C ARG A 101 -13.71 -14.49 -20.59
N GLN A 102 -14.24 -15.59 -21.13
CA GLN A 102 -14.77 -15.60 -22.48
C GLN A 102 -16.02 -14.72 -22.60
N ARG A 103 -16.97 -14.86 -21.66
CA ARG A 103 -18.17 -14.01 -21.59
C ARG A 103 -17.82 -12.53 -21.45
N ASP A 104 -16.82 -12.19 -20.64
CA ASP A 104 -16.36 -10.82 -20.46
C ASP A 104 -15.78 -10.22 -21.75
N ARG A 105 -15.02 -11.03 -22.53
CA ARG A 105 -14.49 -10.62 -23.84
C ARG A 105 -15.62 -10.34 -24.84
N GLU A 106 -16.61 -11.23 -24.88
CA GLU A 106 -17.78 -11.09 -25.75
C GLU A 106 -18.62 -9.87 -25.39
N ALA A 107 -18.88 -9.66 -24.10
CA ALA A 107 -19.57 -8.47 -23.59
C ALA A 107 -18.81 -7.19 -23.95
N ALA A 108 -17.49 -7.16 -23.75
CA ALA A 108 -16.67 -6.02 -24.12
C ALA A 108 -16.71 -5.73 -25.63
N ALA A 109 -16.67 -6.76 -26.47
CA ALA A 109 -16.80 -6.60 -27.93
C ALA A 109 -18.18 -6.03 -28.32
N TYR A 110 -19.26 -6.54 -27.72
CA TYR A 110 -20.61 -6.03 -27.93
C TYR A 110 -20.72 -4.54 -27.59
N TRP A 111 -20.20 -4.12 -26.43
CA TRP A 111 -20.28 -2.72 -25.99
C TRP A 111 -19.44 -1.78 -26.85
N ARG A 112 -18.26 -2.22 -27.32
CA ARG A 112 -17.47 -1.44 -28.30
C ARG A 112 -18.25 -1.20 -29.59
N GLN A 113 -18.79 -2.27 -30.18
CA GLN A 113 -19.58 -2.16 -31.40
C GLN A 113 -20.81 -1.27 -31.22
N LYS A 114 -21.50 -1.39 -30.09
CA LYS A 114 -22.67 -0.55 -29.78
C LYS A 114 -22.30 0.93 -29.67
N GLY A 115 -21.17 1.24 -29.03
CA GLY A 115 -20.64 2.60 -28.93
C GLY A 115 -20.29 3.20 -30.30
N GLU A 116 -19.61 2.44 -31.15
CA GLU A 116 -19.29 2.83 -32.53
C GLU A 116 -20.55 3.13 -33.34
N ARG A 117 -21.57 2.27 -33.25
CA ARG A 117 -22.86 2.48 -33.92
C ARG A 117 -23.56 3.75 -33.43
N TRP A 118 -23.54 4.00 -32.12
CA TRP A 118 -24.12 5.23 -31.55
C TRP A 118 -23.40 6.48 -32.03
N LEU A 119 -22.07 6.47 -32.10
CA LEU A 119 -21.28 7.58 -32.63
C LEU A 119 -21.56 7.84 -34.11
N ALA A 120 -21.60 6.78 -34.92
CA ALA A 120 -21.90 6.88 -36.35
C ALA A 120 -23.29 7.46 -36.61
N GLU A 121 -24.30 7.02 -35.86
CA GLU A 121 -25.67 7.54 -35.98
C GLU A 121 -25.74 9.01 -35.57
N ARG A 122 -25.07 9.39 -34.48
CA ARG A 122 -24.98 10.78 -34.05
C ARG A 122 -24.32 11.67 -35.11
N GLN A 123 -23.25 11.20 -35.76
CA GLN A 123 -22.60 11.94 -36.84
C GLN A 123 -23.51 12.12 -38.06
N ARG A 124 -24.30 11.10 -38.43
CA ARG A 124 -25.28 11.19 -39.52
C ARG A 124 -26.35 12.24 -39.24
N LEU A 125 -26.92 12.23 -38.03
CA LEU A 125 -27.94 13.20 -37.64
C LEU A 125 -27.40 14.63 -37.66
N LEU A 126 -26.16 14.85 -37.20
CA LEU A 126 -25.53 16.16 -37.27
C LEU A 126 -25.26 16.61 -38.71
N ALA A 127 -24.88 15.70 -39.61
CA ALA A 127 -24.69 16.01 -41.02
C ALA A 127 -26.02 16.39 -41.71
N GLN A 128 -27.11 15.70 -41.39
CA GLN A 128 -28.46 16.01 -41.90
C GLN A 128 -29.00 17.37 -41.41
N GLN A 129 -28.56 17.85 -40.25
CA GLN A 129 -28.94 19.16 -39.72
C GLN A 129 -28.09 20.31 -40.27
N ALA A 130 -26.98 19.99 -40.96
CA ALA A 130 -26.08 20.96 -41.56
C ALA A 130 -26.39 21.24 -43.05
N GLU A 131 -27.27 20.46 -43.66
CA GLU A 131 -27.87 20.68 -44.99
C GLU A 131 -29.19 21.47 -44.88
#